data_AF-A0AAX2AL86-F1
#
_entry.id   AF-A0AAX2AL86-F1
#
_cell.length_a   1.000
_cell.length_b   1.000
_cell.length_c   1.000
_cell.angle_alpha   90.00
_cell.angle_beta   90.00
_cell.angle_gamma   90.00
#
_symmetry.space_group_name_H-M   'P 1'
#
loop_
_entity.id
_entity.type
_entity.pdbx_description
1 polymer ?
#
loop_
_entity_poly.entity_id
_entity_poly.type
_entity_poly.pdbx_seq_one_letter_code
_entity_poly.pdbx_strand_id
1 'polypeptide(L)'
;MKNLFDLKCFLFIEILLVIIIFLFAFLLKKVFENKKSLKSLKEKDLLLKEVQHRAKNNLALIIGLIQLQEELSDKKTKKALIDIQERIFSMELLHRKLYKSKNINYISFKSYVIDLVKIISHSYDISNNVLVEFKIEEINLNLEKAIPCGIVLNELITNAYKYAFTKQNKSMLKIIIYKKETNLIIIVKDNGKGLKENFKKINNKTLGLKLINKIVKLQLLGTIEYIYEKGSKFIIKIKDI
;
A
#
# COMPACT_ATOMS: atom_id res chain seq x y z
N MET A 1 3.29 -36.41 -11.46
CA MET A 1 2.16 -35.51 -11.15
C MET A 1 2.55 -34.07 -10.76
N LYS A 2 3.71 -33.79 -10.14
CA LYS A 2 4.16 -32.39 -9.85
C LYS A 2 4.34 -31.49 -11.09
N ASN A 3 4.91 -32.01 -12.18
CA ASN A 3 5.16 -31.23 -13.41
C ASN A 3 3.91 -30.65 -14.09
N LEU A 4 2.74 -31.28 -13.94
CA LEU A 4 1.53 -30.81 -14.63
C LEU A 4 0.88 -29.62 -13.92
N PHE A 5 1.03 -29.52 -12.59
CA PHE A 5 0.52 -28.41 -11.79
C PHE A 5 1.40 -27.17 -11.97
N ASP A 6 2.72 -27.35 -11.95
CA ASP A 6 3.69 -26.27 -12.18
C ASP A 6 3.56 -25.69 -13.60
N LEU A 7 3.30 -26.54 -14.60
CA LEU A 7 3.07 -26.11 -15.98
C LEU A 7 1.77 -25.32 -16.14
N LYS A 8 0.68 -25.73 -15.46
CA LYS A 8 -0.59 -24.99 -15.45
C LYS A 8 -0.46 -23.63 -14.74
N CYS A 9 0.28 -23.57 -13.63
CA CYS A 9 0.58 -22.30 -12.96
C CYS A 9 1.43 -21.37 -13.84
N PHE A 10 2.41 -21.92 -14.56
CA PHE A 10 3.25 -21.14 -15.48
C PHE A 10 2.43 -20.55 -16.64
N LEU A 11 1.60 -21.38 -17.30
CA LEU A 11 0.68 -20.93 -18.35
C LEU A 11 -0.30 -19.86 -17.86
N PHE A 12 -0.83 -20.00 -16.64
CA PHE A 12 -1.73 -19.00 -16.06
C PHE A 12 -1.04 -17.64 -15.87
N ILE A 13 0.21 -17.64 -15.41
CA ILE A 13 1.00 -16.40 -15.24
C ILE A 13 1.30 -15.74 -16.59
N GLU A 14 1.62 -16.52 -17.63
CA GLU A 14 1.84 -16.00 -18.98
C GLU A 14 0.57 -15.36 -19.56
N ILE A 15 -0.57 -16.04 -19.43
CA ILE A 15 -1.87 -15.51 -19.88
C ILE A 15 -2.21 -14.22 -19.12
N LEU A 16 -1.98 -14.19 -17.81
CA LEU A 16 -2.20 -13.00 -16.99
C LEU A 16 -1.30 -11.83 -17.42
N LEU A 17 -0.03 -12.10 -17.72
CA LEU A 17 0.91 -11.09 -18.24
C LEU A 17 0.45 -10.54 -19.59
N VAL A 18 0.01 -11.40 -20.51
CA VAL A 18 -0.50 -10.98 -21.82
C VAL A 18 -1.75 -10.11 -21.66
N ILE A 19 -2.69 -10.48 -20.79
CA ILE A 19 -3.90 -9.68 -20.51
C ILE A 19 -3.53 -8.32 -19.92
N ILE A 20 -2.59 -8.28 -18.96
CA ILE A 20 -2.12 -7.04 -18.35
C ILE A 20 -1.45 -6.13 -19.40
N ILE A 21 -0.58 -6.69 -20.25
CA ILE A 21 0.09 -5.96 -21.33
C ILE A 21 -0.95 -5.40 -22.31
N PHE A 22 -1.94 -6.20 -22.68
CA PHE A 22 -2.99 -5.79 -23.62
C PHE A 22 -3.89 -4.69 -23.03
N LEU A 23 -4.29 -4.83 -21.77
CA LEU A 23 -5.02 -3.79 -21.03
C LEU A 23 -4.21 -2.50 -20.91
N PHE A 24 -2.91 -2.61 -20.64
CA PHE A 24 -2.02 -1.46 -20.53
C PHE A 24 -1.82 -0.76 -21.88
N ALA A 25 -1.61 -1.52 -22.96
CA ALA A 25 -1.52 -1.00 -24.32
C ALA A 25 -2.82 -0.31 -24.76
N PHE A 26 -3.96 -0.90 -24.43
CA PHE A 26 -5.29 -0.32 -24.69
C PHE A 26 -5.49 0.99 -23.90
N LEU A 27 -5.09 1.03 -22.63
CA LEU A 27 -5.10 2.23 -21.81
C LEU A 27 -4.18 3.32 -22.38
N LEU A 28 -2.97 2.96 -22.79
CA LEU A 28 -2.01 3.89 -23.41
C LEU A 28 -2.57 4.49 -24.70
N LYS A 29 -3.16 3.66 -25.58
CA LYS A 29 -3.80 4.11 -26.81
C LYS A 29 -4.92 5.10 -26.52
N LYS A 30 -5.80 4.79 -25.55
CA LYS A 30 -6.88 5.67 -25.12
C LYS A 30 -6.36 6.98 -24.54
N VAL A 31 -5.28 6.96 -23.75
CA VAL A 31 -4.65 8.18 -23.22
C VAL A 31 -4.04 9.03 -24.34
N PHE A 32 -3.46 8.41 -25.35
CA PHE A 32 -2.84 9.10 -26.49
C PHE A 32 -3.89 9.76 -27.40
N GLU A 33 -5.00 9.07 -27.66
CA GLU A 33 -6.15 9.61 -28.41
C GLU A 33 -6.77 10.81 -27.68
N ASN A 34 -6.87 10.74 -26.36
CA ASN A 34 -7.36 11.86 -25.56
C ASN A 34 -6.38 13.04 -25.52
N LYS A 35 -5.05 12.82 -25.47
CA LYS A 35 -4.06 13.91 -25.50
C LYS A 35 -4.17 14.84 -26.72
N LYS A 36 -4.63 14.34 -27.87
CA LYS A 36 -4.81 15.15 -29.09
C LYS A 36 -6.02 16.09 -29.04
N SER A 37 -6.98 15.87 -28.14
CA SER A 37 -8.24 16.63 -28.09
C SER A 37 -8.42 17.50 -26.84
N LEU A 38 -7.46 17.50 -25.90
CA LEU A 38 -7.64 18.13 -24.58
C LEU A 38 -7.24 19.61 -24.56
N LYS A 39 -8.21 20.52 -24.67
CA LYS A 39 -7.99 21.96 -24.51
C LYS A 39 -8.45 22.51 -23.14
N SER A 40 -9.19 21.75 -22.31
CA SER A 40 -9.76 22.24 -21.04
C SER A 40 -9.44 21.39 -19.81
N LEU A 41 -9.27 22.04 -18.64
CA LEU A 41 -9.11 21.41 -17.32
C LEU A 41 -10.25 20.43 -16.97
N LYS A 42 -11.49 20.74 -17.40
CA LYS A 42 -12.67 19.89 -17.17
C LYS A 42 -12.58 18.52 -17.83
N GLU A 43 -11.99 18.45 -19.02
CA GLU A 43 -11.86 17.20 -19.77
C GLU A 43 -10.78 16.30 -19.17
N LYS A 44 -9.71 16.90 -18.60
CA LYS A 44 -8.70 16.16 -17.80
C LYS A 44 -9.34 15.53 -16.56
N ASP A 45 -10.20 16.24 -15.85
CA ASP A 45 -10.88 15.71 -14.65
C ASP A 45 -11.83 14.55 -14.96
N LEU A 46 -12.58 14.66 -16.07
CA LEU A 46 -13.46 13.57 -16.53
C LEU A 46 -12.68 12.33 -16.93
N LEU A 47 -11.54 12.51 -17.62
CA LEU A 47 -10.66 11.39 -17.97
C LEU A 47 -10.04 10.71 -16.74
N LEU A 48 -9.61 11.50 -15.76
CA LEU A 48 -9.07 10.95 -14.50
C LEU A 48 -10.13 10.12 -13.77
N LYS A 49 -11.38 10.59 -13.71
CA LYS A 49 -12.51 9.82 -13.15
C LYS A 49 -12.78 8.52 -13.92
N GLU A 50 -12.74 8.56 -15.25
CA GLU A 50 -12.95 7.37 -16.09
C GLU A 50 -11.82 6.34 -15.92
N VAL A 51 -10.56 6.77 -15.86
CA VAL A 51 -9.41 5.90 -15.58
C VAL A 51 -9.55 5.25 -14.19
N GLN A 52 -10.05 5.99 -13.20
CA GLN A 52 -10.28 5.46 -11.84
C GLN A 52 -11.42 4.45 -11.78
N HIS A 53 -12.54 4.73 -12.45
CA HIS A 53 -13.64 3.77 -12.57
C HIS A 53 -13.16 2.47 -13.22
N ARG A 54 -12.35 2.57 -14.28
CA ARG A 54 -11.74 1.41 -14.92
C ARG A 54 -10.71 0.70 -14.04
N ALA A 55 -9.89 1.44 -13.30
CA ALA A 55 -8.96 0.86 -12.34
C ALA A 55 -9.72 0.08 -11.25
N LYS A 56 -10.82 0.63 -10.74
CA LYS A 56 -11.69 -0.07 -9.78
C LYS A 56 -12.28 -1.35 -10.36
N ASN A 57 -12.77 -1.30 -11.60
CA ASN A 57 -13.32 -2.47 -12.29
C ASN A 57 -12.25 -3.56 -12.50
N ASN A 58 -11.02 -3.15 -12.87
CA ASN A 58 -9.91 -4.07 -13.05
C ASN A 58 -9.44 -4.69 -11.73
N LEU A 59 -9.38 -3.90 -10.65
CA LEU A 59 -9.06 -4.42 -9.31
C LEU A 59 -10.14 -5.38 -8.81
N ALA A 60 -11.42 -5.11 -9.05
CA ALA A 60 -12.51 -6.01 -8.72
C ALA A 60 -12.42 -7.35 -9.49
N LEU A 61 -12.03 -7.29 -10.77
CA LEU A 61 -11.78 -8.46 -11.60
C LEU A 61 -10.58 -9.28 -11.09
N ILE A 62 -9.48 -8.60 -10.74
CA ILE A 62 -8.29 -9.23 -10.14
C ILE A 62 -8.64 -9.88 -8.79
N ILE A 63 -9.43 -9.22 -7.95
CA ILE A 63 -9.91 -9.79 -6.68
C ILE A 63 -10.76 -11.05 -6.93
N GLY A 64 -11.70 -11.01 -7.88
CA GLY A 64 -12.52 -12.18 -8.23
C GLY A 64 -11.69 -13.36 -8.73
N LEU A 65 -10.64 -13.11 -9.52
CA LEU A 65 -9.70 -14.14 -9.97
C LEU A 65 -8.86 -14.71 -8.81
N ILE A 66 -8.45 -13.87 -7.87
CA ILE A 66 -7.71 -14.31 -6.69
C ILE A 66 -8.61 -15.20 -5.81
N GLN A 67 -9.89 -14.87 -5.66
CA GLN A 67 -10.86 -15.68 -4.92
C GLN A 67 -11.08 -17.05 -5.56
N LEU A 68 -11.19 -17.11 -6.89
CA LEU A 68 -11.27 -18.40 -7.61
C LEU A 68 -10.00 -19.24 -7.42
N GLN A 69 -8.82 -18.61 -7.44
CA GLN A 69 -7.56 -19.31 -7.19
C GLN A 69 -7.42 -19.78 -5.74
N GLU A 70 -8.01 -19.03 -4.79
CA GLU A 70 -8.02 -19.33 -3.37
C GLU A 70 -8.73 -20.64 -3.05
N GLU A 71 -9.84 -20.93 -3.73
CA GLU A 71 -10.61 -22.17 -3.60
C GLU A 71 -9.83 -23.41 -4.04
N LEU A 72 -8.91 -23.24 -5.00
CA LEU A 72 -8.10 -24.31 -5.59
C LEU A 72 -6.71 -24.47 -4.96
N SER A 73 -6.39 -23.66 -3.94
CA SER A 73 -5.04 -23.51 -3.40
C SER A 73 -4.83 -24.21 -2.06
N ASP A 74 -3.58 -24.60 -1.77
CA ASP A 74 -3.20 -25.12 -0.47
C ASP A 74 -3.28 -24.03 0.63
N LYS A 75 -3.27 -24.45 1.90
CA LYS A 75 -3.50 -23.55 3.06
C LYS A 75 -2.50 -22.38 3.12
N LYS A 76 -1.28 -22.56 2.61
CA LYS A 76 -0.24 -21.53 2.58
C LYS A 76 -0.45 -20.53 1.44
N THR A 77 -0.82 -20.99 0.25
CA THR A 77 -1.11 -20.14 -0.92
C THR A 77 -2.40 -19.37 -0.72
N LYS A 78 -3.44 -20.00 -0.15
CA LYS A 78 -4.69 -19.35 0.27
C LYS A 78 -4.45 -18.15 1.17
N LYS A 79 -3.61 -18.30 2.21
CA LYS A 79 -3.26 -17.18 3.10
C LYS A 79 -2.54 -16.03 2.37
N ALA A 80 -1.65 -16.35 1.43
CA ALA A 80 -0.96 -15.34 0.63
C ALA A 80 -1.91 -14.59 -0.33
N LEU A 81 -2.90 -15.29 -0.88
CA LEU A 81 -3.94 -14.72 -1.76
C LEU A 81 -4.89 -13.78 -0.98
N ILE A 82 -5.30 -14.18 0.24
CA ILE A 82 -6.07 -13.31 1.14
C ILE A 82 -5.30 -12.04 1.48
N ASP A 83 -4.00 -12.16 1.84
CA ASP A 83 -3.15 -11.00 2.13
C ASP A 83 -3.03 -10.06 0.90
N ILE A 84 -3.08 -10.58 -0.34
CA ILE A 84 -3.09 -9.76 -1.56
C ILE A 84 -4.43 -9.06 -1.76
N GLN A 85 -5.56 -9.73 -1.50
CA GLN A 85 -6.88 -9.11 -1.58
C GLN A 85 -7.00 -7.95 -0.60
N GLU A 86 -6.63 -8.14 0.67
CA GLU A 86 -6.66 -7.09 1.71
C GLU A 86 -5.84 -5.86 1.30
N ARG A 87 -4.71 -6.07 0.61
CA ARG A 87 -3.88 -4.99 0.07
C ARG A 87 -4.57 -4.22 -1.05
N ILE A 88 -5.17 -4.93 -1.99
CA ILE A 88 -5.90 -4.31 -3.11
C ILE A 88 -7.09 -3.51 -2.59
N PHE A 89 -7.86 -4.05 -1.63
CA PHE A 89 -8.97 -3.34 -1.00
C PHE A 89 -8.50 -2.09 -0.24
N SER A 90 -7.40 -2.18 0.49
CA SER A 90 -6.81 -1.03 1.19
C SER A 90 -6.35 0.05 0.19
N MET A 91 -5.76 -0.34 -0.94
CA MET A 91 -5.39 0.58 -2.02
C MET A 91 -6.62 1.25 -2.66
N GLU A 92 -7.71 0.51 -2.92
CA GLU A 92 -8.96 1.05 -3.47
C GLU A 92 -9.61 2.06 -2.51
N LEU A 93 -9.66 1.74 -1.21
CA LEU A 93 -10.17 2.63 -0.16
C LEU A 93 -9.35 3.91 -0.03
N LEU A 94 -8.02 3.80 -0.08
CA LEU A 94 -7.12 4.94 -0.03
C LEU A 94 -7.28 5.82 -1.28
N HIS A 95 -7.29 5.22 -2.48
CA HIS A 95 -7.54 5.95 -3.73
C HIS A 95 -8.87 6.69 -3.70
N ARG A 96 -9.96 6.04 -3.26
CA ARG A 96 -11.30 6.64 -3.25
C ARG A 96 -11.42 7.83 -2.29
N LYS A 97 -10.68 7.86 -1.18
CA LYS A 97 -10.67 9.00 -0.24
C LYS A 97 -9.88 10.20 -0.77
N LEU A 98 -8.77 9.96 -1.47
CA LEU A 98 -7.88 11.01 -1.98
C LEU A 98 -8.56 11.94 -3.00
N TYR A 99 -9.39 11.37 -3.88
CA TYR A 99 -10.05 12.10 -4.97
C TYR A 99 -11.39 12.74 -4.60
N LYS A 100 -11.88 12.56 -3.36
CA LYS A 100 -13.06 13.29 -2.85
C LYS A 100 -12.75 14.72 -2.41
N SER A 101 -11.47 15.10 -2.32
CA SER A 101 -11.07 16.46 -1.96
C SER A 101 -11.14 17.40 -3.17
N LYS A 102 -11.67 18.62 -2.98
CA LYS A 102 -11.90 19.61 -4.05
C LYS A 102 -10.62 20.10 -4.75
N ASN A 103 -9.44 19.85 -4.17
CA ASN A 103 -8.13 20.16 -4.76
C ASN A 103 -7.46 18.86 -5.24
N ILE A 104 -7.61 18.57 -6.53
CA ILE A 104 -7.26 17.29 -7.16
C ILE A 104 -5.75 16.95 -7.07
N ASN A 105 -4.89 17.92 -6.73
CA ASN A 105 -3.44 17.72 -6.79
C ASN A 105 -2.74 17.50 -5.44
N TYR A 106 -3.31 17.96 -4.32
CA TYR A 106 -2.64 17.93 -3.00
C TYR A 106 -3.58 17.51 -1.88
N ILE A 107 -3.05 16.78 -0.90
CA ILE A 107 -3.81 16.33 0.27
C ILE A 107 -3.12 16.73 1.57
N SER A 108 -3.89 17.00 2.62
CA SER A 108 -3.37 17.02 4.00
C SER A 108 -2.97 15.60 4.38
N PHE A 109 -1.66 15.35 4.42
CA PHE A 109 -1.13 14.01 4.69
C PHE A 109 -1.40 13.57 6.12
N LYS A 110 -1.47 14.52 7.07
CA LYS A 110 -1.88 14.25 8.45
C LYS A 110 -3.27 13.63 8.54
N SER A 111 -4.27 14.31 7.98
CA SER A 111 -5.66 13.83 7.98
C SER A 111 -5.77 12.47 7.32
N TYR A 112 -5.06 12.30 6.20
CA TYR A 112 -4.99 11.03 5.48
C TYR A 112 -4.45 9.87 6.34
N VAL A 113 -3.34 10.08 7.06
CA VAL A 113 -2.73 9.04 7.90
C VAL A 113 -3.59 8.69 9.11
N ILE A 114 -4.22 9.68 9.74
CA ILE A 114 -5.16 9.44 10.85
C ILE A 114 -6.33 8.58 10.39
N ASP A 115 -6.90 8.90 9.24
CA ASP A 115 -7.99 8.13 8.65
C ASP A 115 -7.59 6.71 8.27
N LEU A 116 -6.38 6.53 7.72
CA LEU A 116 -5.84 5.22 7.40
C LEU A 116 -5.73 4.35 8.66
N VAL A 117 -5.16 4.88 9.74
CA VAL A 117 -5.04 4.13 11.00
C VAL A 117 -6.41 3.76 11.56
N LYS A 118 -7.40 4.67 11.52
CA LYS A 118 -8.76 4.36 11.96
C LYS A 118 -9.37 3.20 11.17
N ILE A 119 -9.22 3.19 9.84
CA ILE A 119 -9.75 2.10 9.01
C ILE A 119 -9.10 0.77 9.41
N ILE A 120 -7.77 0.75 9.50
CA ILE A 120 -7.03 -0.47 9.86
C ILE A 120 -7.41 -0.93 11.27
N SER A 121 -7.46 -0.03 12.25
CA SER A 121 -7.77 -0.40 13.62
C SER A 121 -9.14 -1.06 13.77
N HIS A 122 -10.15 -0.59 13.02
CA HIS A 122 -11.49 -1.19 12.99
C HIS A 122 -11.48 -2.59 12.36
N SER A 123 -10.68 -2.81 11.30
CA SER A 123 -10.63 -4.10 10.61
C SER A 123 -9.97 -5.22 11.42
N TYR A 124 -9.02 -4.90 12.30
CA TYR A 124 -8.29 -5.91 13.05
C TYR A 124 -8.90 -6.24 14.41
N ASP A 125 -9.98 -5.55 14.81
CA ASP A 125 -10.84 -5.76 15.99
C ASP A 125 -10.13 -6.50 17.15
N ILE A 126 -8.95 -6.00 17.52
CA ILE A 126 -8.22 -6.59 18.61
C ILE A 126 -8.89 -6.01 19.85
N SER A 127 -9.46 -6.89 20.68
CA SER A 127 -9.86 -6.67 22.09
C SER A 127 -8.82 -5.95 22.99
N ASN A 128 -7.72 -5.47 22.43
CA ASN A 128 -6.70 -4.65 23.07
C ASN A 128 -6.91 -3.18 22.73
N ASN A 129 -6.98 -2.34 23.76
CA ASN A 129 -6.81 -0.90 23.65
C ASN A 129 -5.40 -0.57 23.15
N VAL A 130 -5.17 -0.62 21.83
CA VAL A 130 -3.93 -0.14 21.22
C VAL A 130 -3.90 1.38 21.35
N LEU A 131 -2.95 1.91 22.12
CA LEU A 131 -2.73 3.34 22.21
C LEU A 131 -2.03 3.81 20.92
N VAL A 132 -2.71 4.65 20.14
CA VAL A 132 -2.12 5.24 18.93
C VAL A 132 -1.71 6.68 19.21
N GLU A 133 -0.40 6.96 19.14
CA GLU A 133 0.16 8.30 19.26
C GLU A 133 0.52 8.87 17.89
N PHE A 134 0.00 10.07 17.59
CA PHE A 134 0.33 10.81 16.39
C PHE A 134 1.20 12.02 16.71
N LYS A 135 2.35 12.15 16.03
CA LYS A 135 3.18 13.36 15.99
C LYS A 135 3.43 13.73 14.54
N ILE A 136 2.41 14.30 13.90
CA ILE A 136 2.41 14.57 12.46
C ILE A 136 2.27 16.07 12.22
N GLU A 137 3.25 16.65 11.51
CA GLU A 137 3.18 18.03 11.01
C GLU A 137 2.11 18.19 9.91
N GLU A 138 1.58 19.41 9.75
CA GLU A 138 0.68 19.74 8.65
C GLU A 138 1.45 19.84 7.33
N ILE A 139 1.53 18.72 6.60
CA ILE A 139 2.25 18.61 5.33
C ILE A 139 1.24 18.28 4.24
N ASN A 140 1.24 19.10 3.18
CA ASN A 140 0.48 18.82 1.98
C ASN A 140 1.36 18.04 0.99
N LEU A 141 0.93 16.83 0.63
CA LEU A 141 1.61 16.01 -0.37
C LEU A 141 0.81 15.96 -1.66
N ASN A 142 1.52 15.97 -2.78
CA ASN A 142 0.90 15.65 -4.05
C ASN A 142 0.48 14.17 -4.10
N LEU A 143 -0.45 13.83 -4.99
CA LEU A 143 -0.94 12.44 -5.09
C LEU A 143 0.16 11.44 -5.46
N GLU A 144 1.11 11.85 -6.30
CA GLU A 144 2.24 11.01 -6.73
C GLU A 144 3.09 10.52 -5.56
N LYS A 145 3.26 11.32 -4.50
CA LYS A 145 3.97 10.92 -3.28
C LYS A 145 3.06 10.36 -2.20
N ALA A 146 1.85 10.93 -2.06
CA ALA A 146 0.93 10.52 -1.03
C ALA A 146 0.45 9.07 -1.17
N ILE A 147 0.16 8.62 -2.41
CA ILE A 147 -0.31 7.26 -2.67
C ILE A 147 0.75 6.21 -2.26
N PRO A 148 2.01 6.28 -2.77
CA PRO A 148 3.05 5.36 -2.32
C PRO A 148 3.31 5.41 -0.81
N CYS A 149 3.30 6.60 -0.19
CA CYS A 149 3.46 6.73 1.26
C CYS A 149 2.32 6.04 2.03
N GLY A 150 1.09 6.18 1.55
CA GLY A 150 -0.08 5.52 2.13
C GLY A 150 0.00 4.00 2.07
N ILE A 151 0.48 3.44 0.96
CA ILE A 151 0.69 1.99 0.83
C ILE A 151 1.74 1.52 1.84
N VAL A 152 2.86 2.24 1.94
CA VAL A 152 3.94 1.89 2.87
C VAL A 152 3.44 1.94 4.32
N LEU A 153 2.71 2.99 4.69
CA LEU A 153 2.11 3.12 6.02
C LEU A 153 1.10 2.00 6.28
N ASN A 154 0.23 1.70 5.31
CA ASN A 154 -0.76 0.64 5.45
C ASN A 154 -0.12 -0.70 5.80
N GLU A 155 0.94 -1.08 5.07
CA GLU A 155 1.68 -2.31 5.35
C GLU A 155 2.33 -2.31 6.72
N LEU A 156 3.00 -1.22 7.11
CA LEU A 156 3.69 -1.13 8.39
C LEU A 156 2.71 -1.18 9.58
N ILE A 157 1.60 -0.44 9.48
CA ILE A 157 0.55 -0.41 10.50
C ILE A 157 -0.11 -1.79 10.58
N THR A 158 -0.51 -2.36 9.43
CA THR A 158 -1.12 -3.70 9.37
C THR A 158 -0.19 -4.75 9.98
N ASN A 159 1.12 -4.70 9.71
CA ASN A 159 2.09 -5.62 10.30
C ASN A 159 2.17 -5.47 11.83
N ALA A 160 2.06 -4.25 12.36
CA ALA A 160 2.01 -4.04 13.80
C ALA A 160 0.76 -4.71 14.42
N TYR A 161 -0.42 -4.50 13.83
CA TYR A 161 -1.66 -5.16 14.28
C TYR A 161 -1.62 -6.68 14.14
N LYS A 162 -1.12 -7.22 13.02
CA LYS A 162 -1.07 -8.67 12.76
C LYS A 162 -0.03 -9.40 13.63
N TYR A 163 1.12 -8.79 13.89
CA TYR A 163 2.29 -9.52 14.39
C TYR A 163 2.92 -8.95 15.66
N ALA A 164 2.76 -7.66 15.94
CA ALA A 164 3.41 -7.00 17.07
C ALA A 164 2.55 -7.02 18.33
N PHE A 165 1.24 -6.85 18.19
CA PHE A 165 0.30 -6.75 19.32
C PHE A 165 -0.25 -8.12 19.72
N THR A 166 -0.17 -8.43 21.02
CA THR A 166 -0.67 -9.69 21.62
C THR A 166 -1.60 -9.36 22.78
N LYS A 167 -2.57 -10.22 23.09
CA LYS A 167 -3.66 -9.99 24.08
C LYS A 167 -3.24 -9.55 25.50
N GLN A 168 -1.96 -9.68 25.88
CA GLN A 168 -1.49 -9.48 27.26
C GLN A 168 -0.73 -8.16 27.50
N ASN A 169 -0.44 -7.37 26.47
CA ASN A 169 0.41 -6.16 26.61
C ASN A 169 -0.34 -4.87 26.30
N LYS A 170 0.01 -3.79 27.02
CA LYS A 170 -0.33 -2.39 26.68
C LYS A 170 0.29 -2.05 25.32
N SER A 171 -0.44 -2.35 24.26
CA SER A 171 0.02 -2.23 22.88
C SER A 171 0.02 -0.76 22.49
N MET A 172 1.11 -0.30 21.87
CA MET A 172 1.29 1.09 21.47
C MET A 172 1.80 1.15 20.02
N LEU A 173 1.17 2.00 19.24
CA LEU A 173 1.61 2.40 17.90
C LEU A 173 1.91 3.89 17.91
N LYS A 174 3.10 4.28 17.45
CA LYS A 174 3.51 5.68 17.35
C LYS A 174 3.87 6.01 15.93
N ILE A 175 3.24 7.05 15.39
CA ILE A 175 3.47 7.54 14.04
C ILE A 175 3.98 8.97 14.13
N ILE A 176 5.18 9.19 13.62
CA ILE A 176 5.84 10.50 13.62
C ILE A 176 6.13 10.89 12.18
N ILE A 177 5.67 12.05 11.75
CA ILE A 177 5.87 12.54 10.38
C ILE A 177 6.21 14.03 10.45
N TYR A 178 7.35 14.40 9.88
CA TYR A 178 7.82 15.78 9.88
C TYR A 178 8.71 16.06 8.67
N LYS A 179 8.85 17.33 8.33
CA LYS A 179 9.77 17.79 7.31
C LYS A 179 11.11 18.16 7.94
N LYS A 180 12.21 17.69 7.34
CA LYS A 180 13.57 18.09 7.70
C LYS A 180 14.28 18.56 6.43
N GLU A 181 14.48 19.87 6.34
CA GLU A 181 14.97 20.55 5.12
C GLU A 181 14.04 20.24 3.94
N THR A 182 14.54 19.57 2.90
CA THR A 182 13.78 19.13 1.73
C THR A 182 13.27 17.68 1.86
N ASN A 183 13.48 17.02 3.00
CA ASN A 183 13.12 15.63 3.18
C ASN A 183 11.86 15.47 4.03
N LEU A 184 10.99 14.54 3.64
CA LEU A 184 9.95 14.03 4.53
C LEU A 184 10.51 12.84 5.31
N ILE A 185 10.34 12.88 6.62
CA ILE A 185 10.69 11.79 7.52
C ILE A 185 9.39 11.17 8.02
N ILE A 186 9.25 9.87 7.82
CA ILE A 186 8.14 9.05 8.33
C ILE A 186 8.72 8.00 9.26
N ILE A 187 8.23 7.96 10.49
CA ILE A 187 8.63 6.97 11.50
C ILE A 187 7.38 6.24 11.98
N VAL A 188 7.40 4.91 11.89
CA VAL A 188 6.39 4.03 12.46
C VAL A 188 7.06 3.16 13.51
N LYS A 189 6.63 3.31 14.77
CA LYS A 189 7.16 2.55 15.91
C LYS A 189 6.05 1.77 16.60
N ASP A 190 6.29 0.51 16.90
CA ASP A 190 5.49 -0.30 17.81
C ASP A 190 6.30 -0.72 19.03
N ASN A 191 5.62 -1.16 20.09
CA ASN A 191 6.23 -1.75 21.29
C ASN A 191 5.99 -3.26 21.40
N GLY A 192 5.77 -3.94 20.27
CA GLY A 192 5.52 -5.37 20.25
C GLY A 192 6.80 -6.20 20.32
N LYS A 193 6.70 -7.46 19.89
CA LYS A 193 7.85 -8.39 19.94
C LYS A 193 9.05 -7.96 19.08
N GLY A 194 8.81 -7.21 18.00
CA GLY A 194 9.81 -6.84 17.00
C GLY A 194 10.56 -8.03 16.38
N LEU A 195 11.64 -7.73 15.66
CA LEU A 195 12.55 -8.70 15.07
C LEU A 195 13.98 -8.28 15.44
N LYS A 196 14.74 -9.15 16.13
CA LYS A 196 16.13 -8.87 16.53
C LYS A 196 17.12 -9.02 15.36
N GLU A 197 16.85 -8.35 14.26
CA GLU A 197 17.62 -8.44 13.00
C GLU A 197 17.72 -7.08 12.30
N ASN A 198 18.65 -6.95 11.35
CA ASN A 198 18.79 -5.74 10.54
C ASN A 198 17.80 -5.72 9.35
N PHE A 199 17.56 -4.53 8.77
CA PHE A 199 16.60 -4.38 7.66
C PHE A 199 16.91 -5.30 6.47
N LYS A 200 18.18 -5.48 6.11
CA LYS A 200 18.62 -6.33 5.00
C LYS A 200 18.24 -7.81 5.17
N LYS A 201 18.13 -8.31 6.41
CA LYS A 201 17.71 -9.68 6.69
C LYS A 201 16.19 -9.80 6.74
N ILE A 202 15.48 -8.82 7.31
CA ILE A 202 14.02 -8.88 7.44
C ILE A 202 13.29 -8.54 6.15
N ASN A 203 13.88 -7.72 5.26
CA ASN A 203 13.21 -7.28 4.03
C ASN A 203 12.84 -8.43 3.10
N ASN A 204 13.52 -9.57 3.21
CA ASN A 204 13.27 -10.76 2.41
C ASN A 204 12.28 -11.75 3.05
N LYS A 205 11.91 -11.55 4.33
CA LYS A 205 11.07 -12.48 5.09
C LYS A 205 9.61 -12.45 4.68
N THR A 206 9.09 -11.30 4.26
CA THR A 206 7.69 -11.16 3.86
C THR A 206 7.56 -10.41 2.54
N LEU A 207 6.53 -10.74 1.78
CA LEU A 207 6.20 -10.02 0.55
C LEU A 207 5.93 -8.53 0.81
N GLY A 208 5.31 -8.20 1.96
CA GLY A 208 5.02 -6.83 2.36
C GLY A 208 6.28 -5.99 2.58
N LEU A 209 7.30 -6.52 3.26
CA LEU A 209 8.57 -5.80 3.46
C LEU A 209 9.36 -5.66 2.15
N LYS A 210 9.27 -6.64 1.24
CA LYS A 210 9.83 -6.51 -0.13
C LYS A 210 9.14 -5.38 -0.90
N LEU A 211 7.81 -5.30 -0.82
CA LEU A 211 7.01 -4.26 -1.47
C LEU A 211 7.36 -2.88 -0.92
N ILE A 212 7.37 -2.71 0.41
CA ILE A 212 7.76 -1.45 1.06
C ILE A 212 9.14 -1.00 0.56
N ASN A 213 10.14 -1.89 0.59
CA ASN A 213 11.50 -1.55 0.17
C ASN A 213 11.56 -1.14 -1.32
N LYS A 214 10.80 -1.81 -2.20
CA LYS A 214 10.73 -1.42 -3.63
C LYS A 214 10.05 -0.07 -3.83
N ILE A 215 8.90 0.17 -3.18
CA ILE A 215 8.18 1.44 -3.28
C ILE A 215 9.04 2.60 -2.79
N VAL A 216 9.65 2.46 -1.60
CA VAL A 216 10.51 3.50 -1.02
C VAL A 216 11.67 3.82 -1.94
N LYS A 217 12.36 2.81 -2.50
CA LYS A 217 13.54 3.04 -3.35
C LYS A 217 13.21 3.51 -4.76
N LEU A 218 12.21 2.93 -5.40
CA LEU A 218 11.97 3.11 -6.84
C LEU A 218 10.94 4.19 -7.16
N GLN A 219 9.95 4.39 -6.29
CA GLN A 219 8.89 5.39 -6.53
C GLN A 219 9.11 6.65 -5.71
N LEU A 220 9.50 6.49 -4.44
CA LEU A 220 9.74 7.62 -3.54
C LEU A 220 11.20 8.11 -3.57
N LEU A 221 12.09 7.40 -4.28
CA LEU A 221 13.52 7.71 -4.36
C LEU A 221 14.16 7.96 -2.98
N GLY A 222 13.67 7.22 -1.98
CA GLY A 222 13.99 7.39 -0.58
C GLY A 222 14.82 6.25 -0.01
N THR A 223 14.97 6.27 1.31
CA THR A 223 15.65 5.25 2.09
C THR A 223 14.74 4.74 3.20
N ILE A 224 14.93 3.48 3.58
CA ILE A 224 14.23 2.86 4.71
C ILE A 224 15.23 2.15 5.59
N GLU A 225 15.07 2.33 6.89
CA GLU A 225 15.84 1.70 7.94
C GLU A 225 14.89 1.01 8.93
N TYR A 226 15.36 -0.07 9.54
CA TYR A 226 14.70 -0.75 10.63
C TYR A 226 15.62 -0.85 11.83
N ILE A 227 15.09 -0.47 12.98
CA ILE A 227 15.75 -0.54 14.28
C ILE A 227 14.87 -1.37 15.20
N TYR A 228 15.48 -2.36 15.85
CA TYR A 228 14.85 -3.09 16.94
C TYR A 228 15.11 -2.35 18.26
N GLU A 229 14.05 -1.90 18.93
CA GLU A 229 14.15 -1.13 20.17
C GLU A 229 12.96 -1.46 21.10
N LYS A 230 12.97 -2.66 21.68
CA LYS A 230 11.83 -3.21 22.46
C LYS A 230 10.51 -3.14 21.66
N GLY A 231 10.61 -3.47 20.37
CA GLY A 231 9.57 -3.28 19.37
C GLY A 231 10.19 -2.96 18.01
N SER A 232 9.35 -2.74 17.00
CA SER A 232 9.82 -2.35 15.68
C SER A 232 9.85 -0.84 15.54
N LYS A 233 10.91 -0.29 14.95
CA LYS A 233 10.96 1.11 14.50
C LYS A 233 11.42 1.15 13.05
N PHE A 234 10.52 1.56 12.17
CA PHE A 234 10.83 1.84 10.77
C PHE A 234 11.03 3.35 10.58
N ILE A 235 12.10 3.72 9.91
CA ILE A 235 12.42 5.11 9.56
C ILE A 235 12.51 5.18 8.04
N ILE A 236 11.67 6.01 7.44
CA ILE A 236 11.64 6.25 6.00
C ILE A 236 11.98 7.71 5.76
N LYS A 237 12.96 7.94 4.88
CA LYS A 237 13.38 9.28 4.45
C LYS A 237 13.14 9.42 2.96
N ILE A 238 12.31 10.39 2.58
CA ILE A 238 11.92 10.67 1.20
C ILE A 238 12.46 12.03 0.82
N LYS A 239 13.11 12.14 -0.34
CA LYS A 239 13.73 13.38 -0.80
C LYS A 239 12.72 14.28 -1.53
N ASP A 240 13.04 15.57 -1.55
CA ASP A 240 12.44 16.62 -2.39
C ASP A 240 10.94 16.86 -2.17
N ILE A 241 10.52 17.04 -0.92
CA ILE A 241 9.15 17.36 -0.49
C ILE A 241 9.07 18.81 -0.01
#